data_AF-C0XIY1-F1
#
_entry.id   AF-C0XIY1-F1
#
_cell.length_a   1.000
_cell.length_b   1.000
_cell.length_c   1.000
_cell.angle_alpha   90.00
_cell.angle_beta   90.00
_cell.angle_gamma   90.00
#
_symmetry.space_group_name_H-M   'P 1'
#
loop_
_entity.id
_entity.type
_entity.pdbx_description
1 polymer ?
#
loop_
_entity_poly.entity_id
_entity_poly.type
_entity_poly.pdbx_seq_one_letter_code
_entity_poly.pdbx_strand_id
1 'polypeptide(L)'
;MKDLQDLNPNPLTKKEYFVVSSMLFGLFFGAGNLIFPIHLGQLAGSHWVLATVGFLVTAVLLPLLSVLAVSVTRSEGVYDIGVPLGSVFALVFMVLIHLTIGPLFGTPRTATVPFTVGVQPMLPDSWAHVGLFVFSVLFFGAAFLVSYHQSNVMNSVGKLLNPLFLLLLFSVFLMGGCSSYGFCLTPSSHGCLSTCRLF
;
A
#
# COMPACT_ATOMS: atom_id res chain seq x y z
N MET A 1 -8.80 10.72 32.12
CA MET A 1 -9.46 9.52 31.58
C MET A 1 -10.93 9.86 31.44
N LYS A 2 -11.40 10.10 30.20
CA LYS A 2 -12.84 10.14 29.91
C LYS A 2 -13.25 8.70 29.65
N ASP A 3 -14.14 8.17 30.47
CA ASP A 3 -14.73 6.85 30.29
C ASP A 3 -15.56 6.86 29.00
N LEU A 4 -14.95 6.45 27.90
CA LEU A 4 -15.71 6.11 26.70
C LEU A 4 -16.27 4.71 26.92
N GLN A 5 -17.57 4.69 27.18
CA GLN A 5 -18.42 3.51 27.13
C GLN A 5 -18.10 2.70 25.88
N ASP A 6 -17.82 1.40 26.05
CA ASP A 6 -17.80 0.44 24.96
C ASP A 6 -19.17 0.54 24.26
N LEU A 7 -19.18 1.09 23.05
CA LEU A 7 -20.40 1.28 22.25
C LEU A 7 -21.04 -0.05 21.85
N ASN A 8 -20.34 -1.18 22.03
CA ASN A 8 -20.85 -2.51 21.76
C ASN A 8 -20.64 -3.46 22.96
N PRO A 9 -21.68 -3.72 23.78
CA PRO A 9 -21.60 -4.65 24.90
C PRO A 9 -21.60 -6.13 24.47
N ASN A 10 -21.80 -6.41 23.18
CA ASN A 10 -21.85 -7.76 22.64
C ASN A 10 -20.58 -8.08 21.83
N PRO A 11 -20.08 -9.33 21.87
CA PRO A 11 -19.00 -9.74 21.00
C PRO A 11 -19.40 -9.53 19.53
N LEU A 12 -18.48 -8.99 18.73
CA LEU A 12 -18.71 -8.73 17.31
C LEU A 12 -19.21 -10.01 16.61
N THR A 13 -20.21 -9.85 15.76
CA THR A 13 -20.75 -10.93 14.93
C THR A 13 -19.68 -11.38 13.93
N LYS A 14 -19.66 -12.66 13.54
CA LYS A 14 -18.73 -13.18 12.51
C LYS A 14 -18.69 -12.34 11.23
N LYS A 15 -19.82 -11.73 10.85
CA LYS A 15 -19.93 -10.79 9.71
C LYS A 15 -19.15 -9.50 9.95
N GLU A 16 -19.19 -8.95 11.15
CA GLU A 16 -18.48 -7.72 11.51
C GLU A 16 -16.97 -7.98 11.58
N TYR A 17 -16.55 -9.12 12.14
CA TYR A 17 -15.15 -9.56 12.06
C TYR A 17 -14.65 -9.67 10.62
N PHE A 18 -15.46 -10.23 9.71
CA PHE A 18 -15.08 -10.31 8.30
C PHE A 18 -14.94 -8.93 7.65
N VAL A 19 -15.85 -8.00 7.97
CA VAL A 19 -15.78 -6.61 7.47
C VAL A 19 -14.55 -5.88 8.01
N VAL A 20 -14.30 -5.95 9.32
CA VAL A 20 -13.13 -5.30 9.95
C VAL A 20 -11.82 -5.90 9.42
N SER A 21 -11.72 -7.23 9.35
CA SER A 21 -10.54 -7.89 8.77
C SER A 21 -10.33 -7.55 7.30
N SER A 22 -11.42 -7.44 6.51
CA SER A 22 -11.35 -7.01 5.11
C SER A 22 -10.88 -5.56 4.96
N MET A 23 -11.33 -4.66 5.84
CA MET A 23 -10.87 -3.27 5.86
C MET A 23 -9.39 -3.15 6.27
N LEU A 24 -8.99 -3.84 7.34
CA LEU A 24 -7.59 -3.89 7.78
C LEU A 24 -6.69 -4.50 6.71
N PHE A 25 -7.14 -5.60 6.08
CA PHE A 25 -6.46 -6.18 4.93
C PHE A 25 -6.32 -5.15 3.82
N GLY A 26 -7.40 -4.50 3.37
CA GLY A 26 -7.34 -3.49 2.30
C GLY A 26 -6.43 -2.30 2.63
N LEU A 27 -6.35 -1.89 3.89
CA LEU A 27 -5.46 -0.81 4.35
C LEU A 27 -3.98 -1.22 4.26
N PHE A 28 -3.65 -2.45 4.66
CA PHE A 28 -2.26 -2.94 4.64
C PHE A 28 -1.83 -3.54 3.31
N PHE A 29 -2.74 -4.06 2.49
CA PHE A 29 -2.45 -4.63 1.17
C PHE A 29 -2.41 -3.60 0.04
N GLY A 30 -2.46 -2.30 0.36
CA GLY A 30 -2.49 -1.21 -0.62
C GLY A 30 -1.35 -1.26 -1.65
N ALA A 31 -1.45 -0.42 -2.69
CA ALA A 31 -0.59 -0.46 -3.89
C ALA A 31 0.93 -0.52 -3.60
N GLY A 32 1.40 0.13 -2.54
CA GLY A 32 2.80 0.04 -2.12
C GLY A 32 3.21 -1.38 -1.75
N ASN A 33 2.42 -2.07 -0.92
CA ASN A 33 2.74 -3.42 -0.48
C ASN A 33 2.52 -4.49 -1.57
N LEU A 34 2.07 -4.10 -2.76
CA LEU A 34 1.97 -4.95 -3.95
C LEU A 34 3.11 -4.71 -4.94
N ILE A 35 3.42 -3.44 -5.22
CA ILE A 35 4.45 -3.06 -6.18
C ILE A 35 5.86 -3.30 -5.59
N PHE A 36 6.06 -2.96 -4.31
CA PHE A 36 7.38 -3.07 -3.70
C PHE A 36 7.91 -4.51 -3.61
N PRO A 37 7.13 -5.54 -3.24
CA PRO A 37 7.64 -6.91 -3.20
C PRO A 37 8.04 -7.47 -4.57
N ILE A 38 7.29 -7.12 -5.62
CA ILE A 38 7.64 -7.53 -6.98
C ILE A 38 8.98 -6.89 -7.36
N HIS A 39 9.11 -5.59 -7.13
CA HIS A 39 10.34 -4.86 -7.41
C HIS A 39 11.53 -5.32 -6.55
N LEU A 40 11.32 -5.52 -5.25
CA LEU A 40 12.33 -6.05 -4.32
C LEU A 40 12.73 -7.47 -4.69
N GLY A 41 11.79 -8.31 -5.13
CA GLY A 41 12.07 -9.67 -5.58
C GLY A 41 12.96 -9.68 -6.81
N GLN A 42 12.70 -8.80 -7.79
CA GLN A 42 13.54 -8.62 -8.97
C GLN A 42 14.96 -8.15 -8.60
N LEU A 43 15.08 -7.18 -7.70
CA LEU A 43 16.37 -6.69 -7.23
C LEU A 43 17.13 -7.72 -6.38
N ALA A 44 16.43 -8.55 -5.62
CA ALA A 44 17.03 -9.56 -4.74
C ALA A 44 17.58 -10.78 -5.50
N GLY A 45 17.12 -11.02 -6.72
CA GLY A 45 17.57 -12.12 -7.56
C GLY A 45 17.50 -13.48 -6.85
N SER A 46 18.65 -14.12 -6.65
CA SER A 46 18.76 -15.42 -5.97
C SER A 46 18.42 -15.37 -4.47
N HIS A 47 18.51 -14.20 -3.82
CA HIS A 47 18.28 -14.02 -2.38
C HIS A 47 16.86 -13.53 -2.03
N TRP A 48 15.88 -13.83 -2.89
CA TRP A 48 14.49 -13.41 -2.73
C TRP A 48 13.85 -13.85 -1.40
N VAL A 49 14.26 -15.00 -0.84
CA VAL A 49 13.73 -15.50 0.45
C VAL A 49 14.08 -14.54 1.58
N LEU A 50 15.33 -14.07 1.65
CA LEU A 50 15.77 -13.14 2.69
C LEU A 50 15.09 -11.77 2.53
N ALA A 51 14.96 -11.29 1.28
CA ALA A 51 14.23 -10.06 0.98
C ALA A 51 12.74 -10.16 1.38
N THR A 52 12.11 -11.32 1.16
CA THR A 52 10.72 -11.58 1.51
C THR A 52 10.52 -11.58 3.03
N VAL A 53 11.41 -12.24 3.79
CA VAL A 53 11.34 -12.24 5.26
C VAL A 53 11.53 -10.83 5.81
N GLY A 54 12.52 -10.08 5.31
CA GLY A 54 12.75 -8.69 5.71
C GLY A 54 11.55 -7.78 5.40
N PHE A 55 10.95 -7.94 4.22
CA PHE A 55 9.73 -7.23 3.84
C PHE A 55 8.55 -7.59 4.76
N LEU A 56 8.34 -8.87 5.06
CA LEU A 56 7.23 -9.31 5.91
C LEU A 56 7.33 -8.74 7.33
N VAL A 57 8.53 -8.74 7.92
CA VAL A 57 8.77 -8.19 9.26
C VAL A 57 8.53 -6.68 9.28
N THR A 58 9.05 -5.94 8.30
CA THR A 58 8.99 -4.47 8.32
C THR A 58 7.69 -3.89 7.80
N ALA A 59 7.13 -4.45 6.73
CA ALA A 59 5.95 -3.90 6.04
C ALA A 59 4.61 -4.47 6.54
N VAL A 60 4.63 -5.62 7.23
CA VAL A 60 3.40 -6.27 7.72
C VAL A 60 3.39 -6.39 9.24
N LEU A 61 4.44 -6.95 9.85
CA LEU A 61 4.46 -7.17 11.30
C LEU A 61 4.48 -5.86 12.09
N LEU A 62 5.35 -4.90 11.74
CA LEU A 62 5.42 -3.62 12.46
C LEU A 62 4.12 -2.79 12.38
N PRO A 63 3.46 -2.64 11.21
CA PRO A 63 2.18 -1.95 11.15
C PRO A 63 1.06 -2.67 11.92
N LEU A 64 1.02 -4.01 11.91
CA LEU A 64 0.08 -4.79 12.72
C LEU A 64 0.33 -4.59 14.22
N LEU A 65 1.58 -4.63 14.67
CA LEU A 65 1.94 -4.33 16.06
C LEU A 65 1.60 -2.89 16.43
N SER A 66 1.72 -1.95 15.50
CA SER A 66 1.34 -0.55 15.72
C SER A 66 -0.17 -0.40 15.94
N VAL A 67 -1.01 -1.04 15.10
CA VAL A 67 -2.47 -1.04 15.30
C VAL A 67 -2.85 -1.76 16.60
N LEU A 68 -2.20 -2.87 16.92
CA LEU A 68 -2.42 -3.56 18.19
C LEU A 68 -2.08 -2.65 19.38
N ALA A 69 -0.93 -1.97 19.34
CA ALA A 69 -0.53 -1.03 20.39
C ALA A 69 -1.56 0.10 20.57
N VAL A 70 -2.02 0.73 19.49
CA VAL A 70 -3.07 1.77 19.54
C VAL A 70 -4.38 1.22 20.10
N SER A 71 -4.77 0.01 19.73
CA SER A 71 -5.98 -0.63 20.25
C SER A 71 -5.90 -0.91 21.76
N VAL A 72 -4.71 -1.27 22.26
CA VAL A 72 -4.46 -1.54 23.67
C VAL A 72 -4.39 -0.26 24.49
N THR A 73 -3.77 0.81 23.95
CA THR A 73 -3.67 2.10 24.65
C THR A 73 -4.98 2.89 24.66
N ARG A 74 -6.02 2.43 23.94
CA ARG A 74 -7.36 3.05 23.84
C ARG A 74 -7.30 4.56 23.56
N SER A 75 -6.32 4.97 22.77
CA SER A 75 -6.09 6.39 22.45
C SER A 75 -7.00 6.81 21.30
N GLU A 76 -7.70 7.95 21.42
CA GLU A 76 -8.60 8.43 20.36
C GLU A 76 -7.83 8.97 19.15
N GLY A 77 -6.55 9.29 19.32
CA GLY A 77 -5.68 9.70 18.24
C GLY A 77 -4.20 9.76 18.60
N VAL A 78 -3.39 10.15 17.60
CA VAL A 78 -1.93 10.29 17.72
C VAL A 78 -1.54 11.30 18.81
N TYR A 79 -2.37 12.32 19.02
CA TYR A 79 -2.14 13.30 20.08
C TYR A 79 -2.15 12.66 21.46
N ASP A 80 -3.17 11.84 21.78
CA ASP A 80 -3.31 11.19 23.09
C ASP A 80 -2.17 10.23 23.41
N ILE A 81 -1.59 9.60 22.40
CA ILE A 81 -0.40 8.75 22.53
C ILE A 81 0.83 9.58 22.93
N GLY A 82 0.91 10.83 22.45
CA GLY A 82 2.01 11.74 22.73
C GLY A 82 1.86 12.56 24.01
N VAL A 83 0.64 12.72 24.55
CA VAL A 83 0.37 13.54 25.76
C VAL A 83 1.24 13.14 26.96
N PRO A 84 1.51 11.85 27.26
CA PRO A 84 2.39 11.46 28.37
C PRO A 84 3.82 12.00 28.27
N LEU A 85 4.28 12.35 27.06
CA LEU A 85 5.59 12.93 26.79
C LEU A 85 5.59 14.47 26.81
N GLY A 86 4.42 15.10 26.97
CA GLY A 86 4.22 16.55 27.01
C GLY A 86 3.34 17.06 25.87
N SER A 87 2.50 18.07 26.15
CA SER A 87 1.53 18.63 25.20
C SER A 87 2.19 19.28 23.96
N VAL A 88 3.33 19.93 24.15
CA VAL A 88 4.11 20.52 23.04
C VAL A 88 4.68 19.43 22.14
N PHE A 89 5.20 18.35 22.73
CA PHE A 89 5.72 17.21 21.97
C PHE A 89 4.60 16.52 21.18
N ALA A 90 3.45 16.27 21.82
CA ALA A 90 2.29 15.64 21.19
C ALA A 90 1.79 16.44 19.96
N LEU A 91 1.72 17.77 20.07
CA LEU A 91 1.27 18.63 18.99
C LEU A 91 2.27 18.66 17.83
N VAL A 92 3.57 18.85 18.12
CA VAL A 92 4.61 18.85 17.09
C VAL A 92 4.65 17.51 16.36
N PHE A 93 4.61 16.39 17.11
CA PHE A 93 4.61 15.05 16.54
C PHE A 93 3.38 14.79 15.67
N MET A 94 2.19 15.21 16.12
CA MET A 94 0.96 15.11 15.33
C MET A 94 1.08 15.89 14.02
N VAL A 95 1.56 17.13 14.05
CA VAL A 95 1.74 17.97 12.85
C VAL A 95 2.73 17.31 11.89
N LEU A 96 3.87 16.84 12.38
CA LEU A 96 4.89 16.18 11.56
C LEU A 96 4.36 14.93 10.86
N ILE A 97 3.58 14.10 11.56
CA ILE A 97 2.97 12.91 10.97
C ILE A 97 1.98 13.28 9.86
N HIS A 98 1.08 14.24 10.12
CA HIS A 98 0.11 14.66 9.11
C HIS A 98 0.78 15.29 7.89
N LEU A 99 1.83 16.06 8.12
CA LEU A 99 2.60 16.69 7.06
C LEU A 99 3.37 15.66 6.21
N THR A 100 3.89 14.61 6.86
CA THR A 100 4.59 13.49 6.20
C THR A 100 3.62 12.63 5.39
N ILE A 101 2.49 12.23 5.97
CA ILE A 101 1.49 11.38 5.29
C ILE A 101 0.82 12.15 4.15
N GLY A 102 0.47 13.42 4.38
CA GLY A 102 -0.14 14.28 3.39
C GLY A 102 0.91 14.83 2.40
N PRO A 103 1.19 16.13 2.41
CA PRO A 103 1.83 16.83 1.30
C PRO A 103 3.30 16.48 1.06
N LEU A 104 4.08 16.12 2.09
CA LEU A 104 5.54 16.04 1.93
C LEU A 104 6.04 14.70 1.37
N PHE A 105 5.51 13.57 1.82
CA PHE A 105 6.07 12.26 1.47
C PHE A 105 5.04 11.29 0.93
N GLY A 106 3.95 11.04 1.67
CA GLY A 106 2.98 10.02 1.31
C GLY A 106 2.27 10.33 -0.01
N THR A 107 1.68 11.51 -0.11
CA THR A 107 0.87 11.90 -1.28
C THR A 107 1.71 11.96 -2.57
N PRO A 108 2.89 12.63 -2.62
CA PRO A 108 3.73 12.61 -3.82
C PRO A 108 4.17 11.20 -4.23
N ARG A 109 4.60 10.36 -3.26
CA ARG A 109 5.06 8.99 -3.55
C ARG A 109 3.98 8.14 -4.20
N THR A 110 2.72 8.29 -3.78
CA THR A 110 1.61 7.52 -4.36
C THR A 110 1.32 7.86 -5.82
N ALA A 111 1.69 9.06 -6.29
CA ALA A 111 1.56 9.44 -7.68
C ALA A 111 2.80 9.05 -8.50
N THR A 112 4.00 9.20 -7.96
CA THR A 112 5.24 8.93 -8.71
C THR A 112 5.48 7.45 -8.95
N VAL A 113 5.19 6.57 -7.99
CA VAL A 113 5.40 5.12 -8.12
C VAL A 113 4.59 4.48 -9.27
N PRO A 114 3.27 4.69 -9.41
CA PRO A 114 2.53 4.15 -10.55
C PRO A 114 2.95 4.78 -11.88
N PHE A 115 3.41 6.03 -11.89
CA PHE A 115 3.98 6.63 -13.08
C PHE A 115 5.28 5.91 -13.51
N THR A 116 6.24 5.72 -12.59
CA THR A 116 7.54 5.12 -12.94
C THR A 116 7.45 3.65 -13.31
N VAL A 117 6.57 2.89 -12.66
CA VAL A 117 6.41 1.45 -12.91
C VAL A 117 5.43 1.16 -14.06
N GLY A 118 4.40 2.00 -14.24
CA GLY A 118 3.33 1.74 -15.22
C GLY A 118 3.42 2.54 -16.51
N VAL A 119 3.67 3.85 -16.43
CA VAL A 119 3.54 4.78 -17.57
C VAL A 119 4.89 5.12 -18.20
N GLN A 120 5.92 5.31 -17.37
CA GLN A 120 7.27 5.67 -17.81
C GLN A 120 7.87 4.67 -18.82
N PRO A 121 7.74 3.33 -18.66
CA PRO A 121 8.28 2.38 -19.64
C PRO A 121 7.63 2.48 -21.03
N MET A 122 6.46 3.12 -21.14
CA MET A 122 5.73 3.30 -22.40
C MET A 122 5.99 4.66 -23.06
N LEU A 123 6.71 5.58 -22.40
CA LEU A 123 7.00 6.93 -22.89
C LEU A 123 8.47 7.08 -23.30
N PRO A 124 8.78 7.87 -24.35
CA PRO A 124 10.15 8.29 -24.65
C PRO A 124 10.74 9.13 -23.51
N ASP A 125 12.03 8.93 -23.19
CA ASP A 125 12.73 9.63 -22.08
C ASP A 125 12.65 11.16 -22.15
N SER A 126 12.56 11.73 -23.35
CA SER A 126 12.44 13.17 -23.57
C SER A 126 11.14 13.78 -23.06
N TRP A 127 10.09 12.97 -22.84
CA TRP A 127 8.79 13.40 -22.34
C TRP A 127 8.55 13.02 -20.88
N ALA A 128 9.53 12.41 -20.19
CA ALA A 128 9.35 11.89 -18.84
C ALA A 128 8.94 12.98 -17.83
N HIS A 129 9.57 14.16 -17.87
CA HIS A 129 9.23 15.26 -16.95
C HIS A 129 7.85 15.86 -17.19
N VAL A 130 7.47 16.05 -18.46
CA VAL A 130 6.15 16.58 -18.82
C VAL A 130 5.06 15.55 -18.53
N GLY A 131 5.33 14.28 -18.83
CA GLY A 131 4.46 13.14 -18.53
C GLY A 131 4.20 12.99 -17.03
N LEU A 132 5.23 13.13 -16.18
CA LEU A 132 5.09 13.07 -14.72
C LEU A 132 4.19 14.19 -14.20
N PHE A 133 4.35 15.41 -14.72
CA PHE A 133 3.53 16.55 -14.32
C PHE A 133 2.06 16.35 -14.69
N VAL A 134 1.78 15.97 -15.94
CA VAL A 134 0.42 15.69 -16.42
C VAL A 134 -0.21 14.54 -15.64
N PHE A 135 0.52 13.44 -15.44
CA PHE A 135 0.02 12.29 -14.67
C PHE A 135 -0.29 12.67 -13.22
N SER A 136 0.57 13.46 -12.57
CA SER A 136 0.34 13.91 -11.19
C SER A 136 -0.89 14.82 -11.07
N VAL A 137 -1.10 15.74 -12.01
CA VAL A 137 -2.30 16.59 -12.05
C VAL A 137 -3.55 15.75 -12.24
N LEU A 138 -3.54 14.78 -13.16
CA LEU A 138 -4.66 13.87 -13.38
C LEU A 138 -4.93 12.97 -12.15
N PHE A 139 -3.87 12.42 -11.55
CA PHE A 139 -3.97 11.55 -10.38
C PHE A 139 -4.53 12.30 -9.18
N PHE A 140 -4.01 13.48 -8.85
CA PHE A 140 -4.52 14.29 -7.75
C PHE A 140 -5.90 14.88 -8.05
N GLY A 141 -6.21 15.22 -9.30
CA GLY A 141 -7.56 15.62 -9.70
C GLY A 141 -8.58 14.50 -9.48
N ALA A 142 -8.26 13.28 -9.91
CA ALA A 142 -9.10 12.11 -9.68
C ALA A 142 -9.23 11.78 -8.17
N ALA A 143 -8.11 11.81 -7.44
CA ALA A 143 -8.11 11.60 -5.99
C ALA A 143 -8.98 12.64 -5.28
N PHE A 144 -8.89 13.92 -5.67
CA PHE A 144 -9.71 15.00 -5.14
C PHE A 144 -11.21 14.77 -5.40
N LEU A 145 -11.58 14.38 -6.63
CA LEU A 145 -12.98 14.08 -6.98
C LEU A 145 -13.55 12.92 -6.16
N VAL A 146 -12.76 11.86 -5.95
CA VAL A 146 -13.15 10.72 -5.12
C VAL A 146 -13.26 11.11 -3.65
N SER A 147 -12.31 11.91 -3.14
CA SER A 147 -12.33 12.41 -1.76
C SER A 147 -13.46 13.40 -1.49
N TYR A 148 -13.95 14.11 -2.50
CA TYR A 148 -15.06 15.06 -2.36
C TYR A 148 -16.37 14.35 -1.94
N HIS A 149 -16.58 13.09 -2.35
CA HIS A 149 -17.70 12.25 -1.90
C HIS A 149 -17.31 11.43 -0.65
N GLN A 150 -17.17 12.10 0.50
CA GLN A 150 -16.64 11.52 1.74
C GLN A 150 -17.49 10.37 2.35
N SER A 151 -18.80 10.34 2.12
CA SER A 151 -19.72 9.50 2.92
C SER A 151 -19.52 7.99 2.77
N ASN A 152 -18.77 7.54 1.76
CA ASN A 152 -18.53 6.12 1.53
C ASN A 152 -17.07 5.73 1.33
N VAL A 153 -16.08 6.61 1.52
CA VAL A 153 -14.68 6.30 1.15
C VAL A 153 -14.16 5.05 1.86
N MET A 154 -14.30 4.94 3.19
CA MET A 154 -13.82 3.77 3.94
C MET A 154 -14.55 2.46 3.55
N ASN A 155 -15.87 2.53 3.34
CA ASN A 155 -16.68 1.38 2.95
C ASN A 155 -16.47 0.98 1.49
N SER A 156 -16.30 1.95 0.59
CA SER A 156 -16.05 1.74 -0.84
C SER A 156 -14.65 1.21 -1.07
N VAL A 157 -13.64 1.68 -0.34
CA VAL A 157 -12.27 1.14 -0.41
C VAL A 157 -12.27 -0.34 -0.01
N GLY A 158 -12.87 -0.70 1.13
CA GLY A 158 -12.93 -2.10 1.56
C GLY A 158 -13.75 -3.02 0.65
N LYS A 159 -14.84 -2.53 0.04
CA LYS A 159 -15.72 -3.33 -0.83
C LYS A 159 -15.27 -3.42 -2.28
N LEU A 160 -14.63 -2.39 -2.82
CA LEU A 160 -14.22 -2.33 -4.23
C LEU A 160 -12.73 -2.63 -4.41
N LEU A 161 -11.89 -2.05 -3.56
CA LEU A 161 -10.44 -2.11 -3.74
C LEU A 161 -9.87 -3.46 -3.31
N ASN A 162 -10.38 -4.04 -2.22
CA ASN A 162 -9.97 -5.36 -1.76
C ASN A 162 -10.19 -6.49 -2.80
N PRO A 163 -11.40 -6.67 -3.39
CA PRO A 163 -11.59 -7.71 -4.41
C PRO A 163 -10.80 -7.44 -5.69
N LEU A 164 -10.63 -6.16 -6.08
CA LEU A 164 -9.78 -5.79 -7.21
C LEU A 164 -8.33 -6.22 -6.97
N PHE A 165 -7.78 -5.95 -5.77
CA PHE A 165 -6.43 -6.36 -5.41
C PHE A 165 -6.25 -7.88 -5.39
N LEU A 166 -7.20 -8.61 -4.80
CA LEU A 166 -7.17 -10.08 -4.77
C LEU A 166 -7.21 -10.68 -6.17
N LEU A 167 -8.04 -10.14 -7.07
CA LEU A 167 -8.09 -10.56 -8.47
C LEU A 167 -6.77 -10.28 -9.20
N LEU A 168 -6.18 -9.11 -8.99
CA LEU A 168 -4.92 -8.72 -9.64
C LEU A 168 -3.77 -9.62 -9.15
N LEU A 169 -3.68 -9.88 -7.85
CA LEU A 169 -2.74 -10.85 -7.28
C LEU A 169 -2.92 -12.23 -7.89
N PHE A 170 -4.16 -12.73 -7.91
CA PHE A 170 -4.45 -14.05 -8.48
C PHE A 170 -4.03 -14.13 -9.94
N SER A 171 -4.29 -13.07 -10.73
CA SER A 171 -3.84 -12.98 -12.12
C SER A 171 -2.32 -13.00 -12.25
N VAL A 172 -1.58 -12.27 -11.42
CA VAL A 172 -0.10 -12.26 -11.43
C VAL A 172 0.45 -13.64 -11.04
N PHE A 173 -0.11 -14.29 -10.03
CA PHE A 173 0.30 -15.65 -9.64
C PHE A 173 0.01 -16.67 -10.74
N LEU A 174 -1.15 -16.56 -11.41
CA LEU A 174 -1.46 -17.41 -12.56
C LEU A 174 -0.47 -17.19 -13.70
N MET A 175 -0.15 -15.93 -14.02
CA MET A 175 0.77 -15.59 -15.11
C MET A 175 2.21 -16.02 -14.80
N GLY A 176 2.69 -15.78 -13.57
CA GLY A 176 4.00 -16.23 -13.10
C GLY A 176 4.09 -17.76 -13.04
N GLY A 177 3.06 -18.44 -12.54
CA GLY A 177 2.98 -19.88 -12.53
C GLY A 177 2.99 -20.47 -13.94
N CYS A 178 2.19 -19.92 -14.86
CA CYS A 178 2.14 -20.39 -16.24
C CYS A 178 3.45 -20.14 -16.99
N SER A 179 4.15 -19.02 -16.74
CA SER A 179 5.48 -18.76 -17.30
C SER A 179 6.56 -19.67 -16.73
N SER A 180 6.39 -20.18 -15.49
CA SER A 180 7.33 -21.13 -14.88
C SER A 180 7.15 -22.57 -15.38
N TYR A 181 6.00 -22.90 -15.99
CA TYR A 181 5.76 -24.18 -16.69
C TYR A 181 5.93 -24.06 -18.22
N GLY A 182 6.26 -22.88 -18.74
CA GLY A 182 6.57 -22.62 -20.14
C GLY A 182 7.99 -23.04 -20.54
N PHE A 183 8.20 -24.35 -20.68
CA PHE A 183 9.08 -24.95 -21.70
C PHE A 183 10.49 -24.35 -21.90
N CYS A 184 11.44 -24.81 -21.09
CA CYS A 184 12.86 -24.76 -21.41
C CYS A 184 13.19 -25.88 -22.41
N LEU A 185 12.90 -25.69 -23.70
CA LEU A 185 13.46 -26.50 -24.79
C LEU A 185 13.74 -25.59 -26.01
N THR A 186 14.87 -24.89 -25.98
CA THR A 186 15.86 -24.84 -27.08
C THR A 186 16.99 -23.85 -26.73
N PRO A 187 18.27 -24.24 -26.88
CA PRO A 187 19.38 -23.32 -26.75
C PRO A 187 19.56 -22.62 -28.10
N SER A 188 19.16 -21.35 -28.21
CA SER A 188 19.58 -20.49 -29.31
C SER A 188 19.57 -19.04 -28.84
N SER A 189 20.74 -18.43 -29.00
CA SER A 189 21.15 -17.12 -28.51
C SER A 189 20.27 -15.97 -29.04
N HIS A 190 20.14 -14.93 -28.22
CA HIS A 190 19.63 -13.58 -28.54
C HIS A 190 18.13 -13.24 -28.32
N GLY A 191 17.31 -14.10 -27.67
CA GLY A 191 15.89 -13.78 -27.42
C GLY A 191 15.43 -13.61 -25.97
N CYS A 192 16.16 -14.16 -24.99
CA CYS A 192 15.66 -14.30 -23.61
C CYS A 192 15.97 -13.10 -22.69
N LEU A 193 16.82 -12.16 -23.13
CA LEU A 193 17.19 -11.01 -22.29
C LEU A 193 16.16 -9.88 -22.32
N SER A 194 15.23 -9.86 -23.29
CA SER A 194 14.34 -8.72 -23.46
C SER A 194 13.05 -8.81 -22.65
N THR A 195 12.54 -10.03 -22.38
CA THR A 195 11.34 -10.21 -21.54
C THR A 195 11.66 -10.07 -20.06
N CYS A 196 12.89 -10.38 -19.64
CA CYS A 196 13.35 -10.15 -18.26
C CYS A 196 13.72 -8.68 -17.98
N ARG A 197 13.67 -7.80 -19.00
CA ARG A 197 13.96 -6.36 -18.88
C ARG A 197 12.71 -5.49 -18.96
N LEU A 198 11.55 -6.10 -19.11
CA LEU A 198 10.24 -5.44 -19.25
C LEU A 198 9.41 -5.51 -17.96
N PHE A 199 10.02 -5.94 -16.86
CA PHE A 199 9.48 -5.90 -15.52
C PHE A 199 10.58 -5.58 -14.52
#